data_AF-A0A9Q3L8J4-F1
#
_entry.id   AF-A0A9Q3L8J4-F1
#
_cell.length_a   1.000
_cell.length_b   1.000
_cell.length_c   1.000
_cell.angle_alpha   90.00
_cell.angle_beta   90.00
_cell.angle_gamma   90.00
#
_symmetry.space_group_name_H-M   'P 1'
#
loop_
_entity.id
_entity.type
_entity.pdbx_description
1 polymer ?
#
loop_
_entity_poly.entity_id
_entity_poly.type
_entity_poly.pdbx_seq_one_letter_code
_entity_poly.pdbx_strand_id
1 'polypeptide(L)'
;MKLREQKNKKYCCENQKESPKKLSFFNKNPKFQKHNADCRFYIESKSEEILQQADLLKYKMGRHLLNSKERSFTFSEYVKRYWLRVVFIFFAALIFNFGAKMFLVRGDTIPSGLSGIPILINILIPETKPYYALIYLGVNLPLIFTVGLKIKRTFTVLTVLFMIFQIGTDFVFSLNVVHDFLVNSINFGPELKPDHDTWIKLLYGVLGAAFIASGIALSWKSGGSTGGTDFIVYYFSTKLKKNVALVMSIVSITTAIVFLVIFGIFQPHPITEKNPHRVYFGMRELSTFVYLVVNNLIVNLLYPKYKKVKLSISCSNPTKVLAYFKLINYWHGYEISSIKSGYSGAEVYKIDTVCLLFETRNIIEDLKSVDPTVWITVYPITKVVGSFNTQYVES
;
A
#
# COMPACT_ATOMS: atom_id res chain seq x y z
N MET A 1 -69.27 12.56 35.43
CA MET A 1 -69.55 11.15 35.81
C MET A 1 -69.54 10.30 34.53
N LYS A 2 -69.38 8.98 34.61
CA LYS A 2 -69.09 8.10 33.46
C LYS A 2 -70.23 8.03 32.42
N LEU A 3 -69.85 7.78 31.16
CA LEU A 3 -70.36 6.81 30.16
C LEU A 3 -69.45 7.01 28.92
N ARG A 4 -68.56 6.13 28.44
CA ARG A 4 -68.50 4.64 28.36
C ARG A 4 -69.83 4.04 27.85
N GLU A 5 -69.94 3.05 26.97
CA GLU A 5 -69.06 2.25 26.09
C GLU A 5 -70.04 1.54 25.10
N GLN A 6 -69.74 0.86 23.97
CA GLN A 6 -68.54 0.29 23.35
C GLN A 6 -68.89 -0.14 21.89
N LYS A 7 -67.90 -0.37 20.99
CA LYS A 7 -67.97 -1.32 19.82
C LYS A 7 -68.89 -0.92 18.62
N ASN A 8 -68.69 -1.36 17.37
CA ASN A 8 -67.88 -2.43 16.74
C ASN A 8 -67.29 -1.94 15.37
N LYS A 9 -66.04 -2.25 14.99
CA LYS A 9 -65.57 -3.33 14.05
C LYS A 9 -66.24 -3.31 12.65
N LYS A 10 -65.55 -3.42 11.50
CA LYS A 10 -64.17 -3.87 11.13
C LYS A 10 -63.45 -2.80 10.26
N TYR A 11 -62.12 -2.58 10.31
CA TYR A 11 -60.99 -3.40 9.82
C TYR A 11 -61.10 -3.75 8.31
N CYS A 12 -60.12 -3.56 7.42
CA CYS A 12 -58.67 -3.27 7.59
C CYS A 12 -58.27 -1.94 6.92
N CYS A 13 -57.27 -1.16 7.35
CA CYS A 13 -55.94 -1.46 7.93
C CYS A 13 -54.88 -1.93 6.90
N GLU A 14 -53.61 -1.50 6.93
CA GLU A 14 -52.93 -0.50 7.79
C GLU A 14 -51.51 -0.16 7.26
N ASN A 15 -51.02 1.06 7.56
CA ASN A 15 -49.71 1.41 8.17
C ASN A 15 -48.34 1.09 7.52
N GLN A 16 -47.22 1.68 7.94
CA GLN A 16 -46.86 2.95 8.64
C GLN A 16 -45.34 3.19 8.34
N LYS A 17 -44.85 4.44 8.19
CA LYS A 17 -44.16 5.23 9.24
C LYS A 17 -43.33 4.43 10.27
N GLU A 18 -42.10 4.86 10.51
CA GLU A 18 -41.74 5.33 11.87
C GLU A 18 -40.54 6.29 11.91
N SER A 19 -40.60 7.18 12.88
CA SER A 19 -39.58 8.11 13.43
C SER A 19 -40.10 8.44 14.85
N PRO A 20 -39.35 8.98 15.85
CA PRO A 20 -38.64 10.26 15.73
C PRO A 20 -37.47 10.48 16.76
N LYS A 21 -37.11 11.77 16.98
CA LYS A 21 -36.35 12.38 18.12
C LYS A 21 -34.82 12.33 18.04
N LYS A 22 -34.07 13.38 18.46
CA LYS A 22 -34.33 14.84 18.59
C LYS A 22 -32.98 15.51 18.91
N LEU A 23 -32.61 16.61 18.26
CA LEU A 23 -31.86 17.71 18.91
C LEU A 23 -31.79 18.94 17.99
N SER A 24 -32.63 19.92 18.33
CA SER A 24 -32.65 21.26 17.75
C SER A 24 -31.74 22.18 18.56
N PHE A 25 -30.82 22.90 17.93
CA PHE A 25 -30.41 24.26 18.35
C PHE A 25 -29.45 24.85 17.30
N PHE A 26 -29.96 25.77 16.47
CA PHE A 26 -29.34 27.04 16.05
C PHE A 26 -30.18 27.61 14.89
N ASN A 27 -31.00 28.60 15.21
CA ASN A 27 -31.77 29.38 14.26
C ASN A 27 -31.26 30.83 14.30
N LYS A 28 -31.55 31.62 13.26
CA LYS A 28 -31.21 33.03 13.04
C LYS A 28 -29.78 33.32 12.53
N ASN A 29 -29.71 33.61 11.22
CA ASN A 29 -29.34 34.97 10.82
C ASN A 29 -30.03 35.36 9.50
N PRO A 30 -31.08 36.21 9.53
CA PRO A 30 -31.81 36.61 8.34
C PRO A 30 -31.21 37.88 7.74
N LYS A 31 -30.28 37.75 6.77
CA LYS A 31 -29.81 38.86 5.90
C LYS A 31 -28.98 38.36 4.71
N PHE A 32 -29.60 37.61 3.80
CA PHE A 32 -29.17 37.60 2.41
C PHE A 32 -30.21 38.39 1.60
N GLN A 33 -29.84 39.62 1.24
CA GLN A 33 -30.70 40.53 0.49
C GLN A 33 -30.95 40.00 -0.93
N LYS A 34 -32.01 40.52 -1.56
CA LYS A 34 -32.30 40.33 -2.98
C LYS A 34 -31.03 40.60 -3.80
N HIS A 35 -30.61 39.64 -4.61
CA HIS A 35 -29.61 39.82 -5.64
C HIS A 35 -30.19 39.48 -7.02
N ASN A 36 -29.75 40.26 -8.01
CA ASN A 36 -30.36 40.37 -9.34
C ASN A 36 -30.58 39.02 -10.02
N ALA A 37 -31.67 38.93 -10.79
CA ALA A 37 -31.94 37.80 -11.67
C ALA A 37 -30.77 37.57 -12.64
N ASP A 38 -30.18 38.65 -13.18
CA ASP A 38 -29.02 38.60 -14.06
C ASP A 38 -27.79 37.97 -13.39
N CYS A 39 -27.56 38.24 -12.09
CA CYS A 39 -26.46 37.60 -11.35
C CYS A 39 -26.71 36.10 -11.13
N ARG A 40 -27.97 35.67 -10.94
CA ARG A 40 -28.28 34.23 -10.91
C ARG A 40 -28.06 33.60 -12.27
N PHE A 41 -28.60 34.19 -13.32
CA PHE A 41 -28.49 33.69 -14.69
C PHE A 41 -27.04 33.62 -15.19
N TYR A 42 -26.20 34.59 -14.81
CA TYR A 42 -24.76 34.60 -15.12
C TYR A 42 -23.96 33.60 -14.28
N ILE A 43 -24.40 33.29 -13.05
CA ILE A 43 -23.82 32.20 -12.25
C ILE A 43 -24.29 30.83 -12.78
N GLU A 44 -25.56 30.70 -13.19
CA GLU A 44 -26.13 29.46 -13.74
C GLU A 44 -25.51 29.13 -15.10
N SER A 45 -25.53 30.03 -16.08
CA SER A 45 -24.88 29.82 -17.40
C SER A 45 -23.39 29.48 -17.28
N LYS A 46 -22.64 30.22 -16.46
CA LYS A 46 -21.23 29.93 -16.21
C LYS A 46 -21.03 28.63 -15.42
N SER A 47 -21.99 28.24 -14.57
CA SER A 47 -21.97 26.93 -13.93
C SER A 47 -22.30 25.80 -14.90
N GLU A 48 -23.15 26.03 -15.91
CA GLU A 48 -23.49 25.08 -16.98
C GLU A 48 -22.31 24.87 -17.93
N GLU A 49 -21.61 25.93 -18.36
CA GLU A 49 -20.35 25.80 -19.11
C GLU A 49 -19.29 25.05 -18.29
N ILE A 50 -19.16 25.36 -16.99
CA ILE A 50 -18.30 24.62 -16.08
C ILE A 50 -18.76 23.16 -15.93
N LEU A 51 -20.07 22.88 -15.94
CA LEU A 51 -20.66 21.53 -15.88
C LEU A 51 -20.45 20.74 -17.19
N GLN A 52 -20.45 21.40 -18.34
CA GLN A 52 -20.12 20.75 -19.62
C GLN A 52 -18.63 20.46 -19.75
N GLN A 53 -17.76 21.43 -19.42
CA GLN A 53 -16.31 21.19 -19.33
C GLN A 53 -15.99 20.13 -18.27
N ALA A 54 -16.76 20.11 -17.18
CA ALA A 54 -16.68 19.11 -16.15
C ALA A 54 -17.07 17.71 -16.59
N ASP A 55 -18.12 17.55 -17.40
CA ASP A 55 -18.53 16.24 -17.91
C ASP A 55 -17.55 15.74 -18.99
N LEU A 56 -16.97 16.63 -19.78
CA LEU A 56 -15.80 16.35 -20.62
C LEU A 56 -14.57 15.93 -19.79
N LEU A 57 -14.34 16.57 -18.64
CA LEU A 57 -13.30 16.17 -17.68
C LEU A 57 -13.64 14.86 -16.97
N LYS A 58 -14.90 14.56 -16.62
CA LYS A 58 -15.34 13.23 -16.14
C LYS A 58 -15.08 12.16 -17.19
N TYR A 59 -15.23 12.46 -18.48
CA TYR A 59 -14.94 11.50 -19.55
C TYR A 59 -13.43 11.18 -19.63
N LYS A 60 -12.55 12.16 -19.39
CA LYS A 60 -11.10 11.94 -19.28
C LYS A 60 -10.69 11.27 -17.96
N MET A 61 -11.20 11.74 -16.82
CA MET A 61 -10.84 11.26 -15.47
C MET A 61 -11.56 9.98 -15.04
N GLY A 62 -12.67 9.64 -15.69
CA GLY A 62 -13.43 8.41 -15.45
C GLY A 62 -12.61 7.14 -15.68
N ARG A 63 -11.52 7.22 -16.46
CA ARG A 63 -10.50 6.16 -16.59
C ARG A 63 -9.81 5.78 -15.28
N HIS A 64 -9.84 6.62 -14.24
CA HIS A 64 -9.13 6.38 -12.99
C HIS A 64 -9.99 6.31 -11.72
N LEU A 65 -11.14 7.00 -11.65
CA LEU A 65 -11.98 6.99 -10.43
C LEU A 65 -13.40 6.44 -10.63
N LEU A 66 -14.02 6.61 -11.80
CA LEU A 66 -15.37 6.10 -12.08
C LEU A 66 -15.34 4.68 -12.62
N ASN A 67 -14.87 3.75 -11.77
CA ASN A 67 -15.07 2.35 -12.04
C ASN A 67 -16.51 1.97 -11.70
N SER A 68 -17.39 2.07 -12.71
CA SER A 68 -18.84 1.96 -12.56
C SER A 68 -19.26 0.76 -11.70
N LYS A 69 -20.02 1.03 -10.63
CA LYS A 69 -20.74 0.00 -9.86
C LYS A 69 -21.79 -0.77 -10.67
N GLU A 70 -22.10 -0.29 -11.87
CA GLU A 70 -23.31 -0.64 -12.64
C GLU A 70 -23.05 -1.54 -13.86
N ARG A 71 -21.78 -1.80 -14.23
CA ARG A 71 -21.44 -2.64 -15.38
C ARG A 71 -20.47 -3.75 -14.99
N SER A 72 -20.83 -5.00 -15.29
CA SER A 72 -19.90 -6.13 -15.26
C SER A 72 -18.88 -5.99 -16.39
N PHE A 73 -17.59 -6.13 -16.05
CA PHE A 73 -16.52 -6.13 -17.05
C PHE A 73 -16.55 -7.43 -17.85
N THR A 74 -16.41 -7.32 -19.17
CA THR A 74 -16.12 -8.49 -20.01
C THR A 74 -14.74 -9.05 -19.65
N PHE A 75 -14.50 -10.34 -19.91
CA PHE A 75 -13.20 -10.97 -19.66
C PHE A 75 -12.05 -10.24 -20.38
N SER A 76 -12.28 -9.76 -21.61
CA SER A 76 -11.29 -8.98 -22.36
C SER A 76 -10.97 -7.63 -21.69
N GLU A 77 -11.97 -6.89 -21.20
CA GLU A 77 -11.75 -5.65 -20.45
C GLU A 77 -11.02 -5.91 -19.12
N TYR A 78 -11.31 -7.03 -18.45
CA TYR A 78 -10.60 -7.45 -17.25
C TYR A 78 -9.13 -7.76 -17.55
N VAL A 79 -8.85 -8.60 -18.55
CA VAL A 79 -7.47 -8.90 -18.99
C VAL A 79 -6.74 -7.61 -19.39
N LYS A 80 -7.33 -6.77 -20.25
CA LYS A 80 -6.75 -5.50 -20.71
C LYS A 80 -6.47 -4.50 -19.57
N ARG A 81 -7.14 -4.64 -18.43
CA ARG A 81 -6.91 -3.84 -17.22
C ARG A 81 -5.86 -4.43 -16.27
N TYR A 82 -5.88 -5.75 -16.07
CA TYR A 82 -5.07 -6.41 -15.05
C TYR A 82 -3.77 -7.04 -15.58
N TRP A 83 -3.59 -7.21 -16.90
CA TRP A 83 -2.37 -7.82 -17.47
C TRP A 83 -1.08 -7.09 -17.08
N LEU A 84 -1.06 -5.75 -17.08
CA LEU A 84 0.11 -4.99 -16.62
C LEU A 84 0.48 -5.33 -15.17
N ARG A 85 -0.51 -5.54 -14.29
CA ARG A 85 -0.27 -5.95 -12.90
C ARG A 85 0.29 -7.36 -12.83
N VAL A 86 -0.18 -8.27 -13.69
CA VAL A 86 0.37 -9.63 -13.81
C VAL A 86 1.84 -9.60 -14.27
N VAL A 87 2.15 -8.78 -15.28
CA VAL A 87 3.53 -8.57 -15.76
C VAL A 87 4.42 -7.98 -14.67
N PHE A 88 3.96 -6.98 -13.91
CA PHE A 88 4.73 -6.46 -12.78
C PHE A 88 4.86 -7.45 -11.62
N ILE A 89 3.89 -8.35 -11.40
CA ILE A 89 3.99 -9.45 -10.42
C ILE A 89 5.02 -10.49 -10.86
N PHE A 90 5.14 -10.79 -12.16
CA PHE A 90 6.23 -11.62 -12.70
C PHE A 90 7.60 -10.96 -12.48
N PHE A 91 7.76 -9.68 -12.84
CA PHE A 91 9.01 -8.96 -12.60
C PHE A 91 9.35 -8.85 -11.10
N ALA A 92 8.34 -8.69 -10.23
CA ALA A 92 8.53 -8.72 -8.79
C ALA A 92 9.10 -10.06 -8.30
N ALA A 93 8.59 -11.18 -8.80
CA ALA A 93 9.08 -12.52 -8.46
C ALA A 93 10.52 -12.75 -8.97
N LEU A 94 10.82 -12.30 -10.19
CA LEU A 94 12.17 -12.36 -10.77
C LEU A 94 13.18 -11.57 -9.91
N ILE A 95 12.86 -10.31 -9.59
CA ILE A 95 13.70 -9.43 -8.76
C ILE A 95 13.89 -10.00 -7.35
N PHE A 96 12.82 -10.53 -6.75
CA PHE A 96 12.86 -11.15 -5.42
C PHE A 96 13.78 -12.38 -5.38
N ASN A 97 13.61 -13.32 -6.32
CA ASN A 97 14.40 -14.54 -6.37
C ASN A 97 15.86 -14.28 -6.76
N PHE A 98 16.12 -13.31 -7.64
CA PHE A 98 17.47 -12.84 -7.92
C PHE A 98 18.15 -12.33 -6.64
N GLY A 99 17.49 -11.46 -5.88
CA GLY A 99 17.97 -10.99 -4.56
C GLY A 99 18.25 -12.12 -3.58
N ALA A 100 17.35 -13.10 -3.49
CA ALA A 100 17.46 -14.24 -2.58
C ALA A 100 18.62 -15.18 -2.95
N LYS A 101 18.67 -15.68 -4.20
CA LYS A 101 19.65 -16.69 -4.64
C LYS A 101 21.06 -16.11 -4.76
N MET A 102 21.19 -14.87 -5.26
CA MET A 102 22.51 -14.29 -5.56
C MET A 102 23.18 -13.63 -4.36
N PHE A 103 22.40 -13.11 -3.42
CA PHE A 103 22.94 -12.27 -2.34
C PHE A 103 22.53 -12.77 -0.95
N LEU A 104 21.24 -13.00 -0.68
CA LEU A 104 20.78 -13.30 0.69
C LEU A 104 21.46 -14.56 1.28
N VAL A 105 21.60 -15.62 0.49
CA VAL A 105 22.27 -16.87 0.91
C VAL A 105 23.76 -16.65 1.21
N ARG A 106 24.45 -15.79 0.44
CA ARG A 106 25.88 -15.44 0.65
C ARG A 106 26.09 -14.47 1.80
N GLY A 107 25.07 -13.68 2.12
CA GLY A 107 25.07 -12.78 3.28
C GLY A 107 24.85 -13.48 4.61
N ASP A 108 24.73 -14.82 4.63
CA ASP A 108 24.40 -15.64 5.81
C ASP A 108 23.27 -14.98 6.62
N THR A 109 22.19 -14.64 5.91
CA THR A 109 21.11 -13.80 6.43
C THR A 109 19.88 -14.67 6.65
N ILE A 110 19.30 -14.64 7.85
CA ILE A 110 18.07 -15.35 8.16
C ILE A 110 16.88 -14.46 7.75
N PRO A 111 16.08 -14.83 6.72
CA PRO A 111 14.92 -14.03 6.35
C PRO A 111 13.82 -14.14 7.40
N SER A 112 13.35 -12.98 7.84
CA SER A 112 12.15 -12.83 8.67
C SER A 112 10.88 -13.32 7.98
N GLY A 113 9.86 -13.64 8.78
CA GLY A 113 8.56 -14.11 8.29
C GLY A 113 8.54 -15.60 7.93
N LEU A 114 7.49 -16.06 7.25
CA LEU A 114 7.30 -17.51 6.99
C LEU A 114 8.36 -18.14 6.06
N SER A 115 9.18 -17.34 5.38
CA SER A 115 10.37 -17.79 4.66
C SER A 115 11.42 -18.46 5.56
N GLY A 116 11.41 -18.22 6.86
CA GLY A 116 12.24 -18.95 7.82
C GLY A 116 11.88 -20.44 7.94
N ILE A 117 10.62 -20.84 7.68
CA ILE A 117 10.19 -22.25 7.80
C ILE A 117 10.82 -23.13 6.71
N PRO A 118 10.74 -22.81 5.40
CA PRO A 118 11.44 -23.60 4.38
C PRO A 118 12.95 -23.64 4.57
N ILE A 119 13.59 -22.58 5.11
CA ILE A 119 15.04 -22.60 5.37
C ILE A 119 15.38 -23.52 6.53
N LEU A 120 14.60 -23.50 7.61
CA LEU A 120 14.77 -24.45 8.71
C LEU A 120 14.64 -25.90 8.22
N ILE A 121 13.66 -26.18 7.35
CA ILE A 121 13.51 -27.50 6.70
C ILE A 121 14.73 -27.84 5.83
N ASN A 122 15.23 -26.89 5.02
CA ASN A 122 16.42 -27.07 4.18
C ASN A 122 17.74 -27.24 4.96
N ILE A 123 17.77 -26.84 6.24
CA ILE A 123 18.90 -27.08 7.15
C ILE A 123 18.81 -28.48 7.76
N LEU A 124 17.61 -28.87 8.21
CA LEU A 124 17.35 -30.20 8.78
C LEU A 124 17.42 -31.32 7.73
N ILE A 125 17.04 -31.04 6.48
CA ILE A 125 17.01 -31.98 5.36
C ILE A 125 17.64 -31.30 4.13
N PRO A 126 18.97 -31.35 3.96
CA PRO A 126 19.67 -30.63 2.89
C PRO A 126 19.20 -30.95 1.46
N GLU A 127 18.66 -32.15 1.23
CA GLU A 127 18.08 -32.56 -0.06
C GLU A 127 16.85 -31.73 -0.47
N THR A 128 16.21 -31.03 0.47
CA THR A 128 15.01 -30.22 0.19
C THR A 128 15.33 -28.84 -0.42
N LYS A 129 16.62 -28.43 -0.45
CA LYS A 129 17.07 -27.13 -0.97
C LYS A 129 16.53 -26.75 -2.37
N PRO A 130 16.47 -27.65 -3.38
CA PRO A 130 15.91 -27.31 -4.70
C PRO A 130 14.40 -27.02 -4.67
N TYR A 131 13.69 -27.53 -3.66
CA TYR A 131 12.24 -27.42 -3.54
C TYR A 131 11.78 -26.23 -2.67
N TYR A 132 12.68 -25.31 -2.32
CA TYR A 132 12.41 -24.13 -1.48
C TYR A 132 11.09 -23.40 -1.85
N ALA A 133 10.89 -23.08 -3.12
CA ALA A 133 9.71 -22.35 -3.58
C ALA A 133 8.40 -23.16 -3.45
N LEU A 134 8.46 -24.49 -3.61
CA LEU A 134 7.31 -25.38 -3.40
C LEU A 134 6.97 -25.52 -1.92
N ILE A 135 7.98 -25.65 -1.06
CA ILE A 135 7.80 -25.71 0.40
C ILE A 135 7.24 -24.36 0.89
N TYR A 136 7.71 -23.23 0.36
CA TYR A 136 7.17 -21.91 0.66
C TYR A 136 5.70 -21.78 0.26
N LEU A 137 5.29 -22.28 -0.92
CA LEU A 137 3.88 -22.34 -1.32
C LEU A 137 3.06 -23.22 -0.36
N GLY A 138 3.55 -24.40 0.01
CA GLY A 138 2.90 -25.31 0.95
C GLY A 138 2.66 -24.69 2.34
N VAL A 139 3.70 -24.08 2.90
CA VAL A 139 3.66 -23.32 4.18
C VAL A 139 2.66 -22.15 4.11
N ASN A 140 2.39 -21.61 2.92
CA ASN A 140 1.43 -20.53 2.72
C ASN A 140 -0.03 -20.99 2.62
N LEU A 141 -0.33 -22.25 2.27
CA LEU A 141 -1.70 -22.73 2.11
C LEU A 141 -2.58 -22.46 3.34
N PRO A 142 -2.17 -22.74 4.60
CA PRO A 142 -2.97 -22.43 5.78
C PRO A 142 -3.31 -20.94 5.91
N LEU A 143 -2.40 -20.04 5.55
CA LEU A 143 -2.63 -18.59 5.59
C LEU A 143 -3.55 -18.10 4.47
N ILE A 144 -3.42 -18.68 3.27
CA ILE A 144 -4.34 -18.40 2.15
C ILE A 144 -5.77 -18.78 2.54
N PHE A 145 -5.99 -19.94 3.16
CA PHE A 145 -7.33 -20.37 3.59
C PHE A 145 -7.85 -19.64 4.84
N THR A 146 -7.00 -19.26 5.80
CA THR A 146 -7.47 -18.62 7.06
C THR A 146 -7.55 -17.09 7.00
N VAL A 147 -6.59 -16.43 6.35
CA VAL A 147 -6.46 -14.95 6.25
C VAL A 147 -6.72 -14.49 4.82
N GLY A 148 -6.21 -15.20 3.81
CA GLY A 148 -6.41 -14.87 2.39
C GLY A 148 -7.87 -14.86 1.95
N LEU A 149 -8.75 -15.63 2.60
CA LEU A 149 -10.21 -15.58 2.37
C LEU A 149 -10.91 -14.36 3.02
N LYS A 150 -10.27 -13.73 4.02
CA LYS A 150 -10.82 -12.59 4.80
C LYS A 150 -10.40 -11.22 4.25
N ILE A 151 -9.52 -11.19 3.25
CA ILE A 151 -8.99 -9.97 2.63
C ILE A 151 -9.47 -9.84 1.16
N LYS A 152 -9.04 -8.78 0.47
CA LYS A 152 -9.46 -8.48 -0.91
C LYS A 152 -9.07 -9.62 -1.86
N ARG A 153 -10.04 -10.24 -2.53
CA ARG A 153 -9.83 -11.41 -3.41
C ARG A 153 -8.76 -11.17 -4.48
N THR A 154 -8.74 -10.00 -5.11
CA THR A 154 -7.70 -9.62 -6.09
C THR A 154 -6.29 -9.66 -5.51
N PHE A 155 -6.11 -9.27 -4.25
CA PHE A 155 -4.80 -9.34 -3.58
C PHE A 155 -4.38 -10.80 -3.39
N THR A 156 -5.25 -11.63 -2.81
CA THR A 156 -4.97 -13.06 -2.61
C THR A 156 -4.65 -13.78 -3.93
N VAL A 157 -5.38 -13.49 -5.02
CA VAL A 157 -5.11 -14.07 -6.34
C VAL A 157 -3.75 -13.61 -6.91
N LEU A 158 -3.42 -12.31 -6.82
CA LEU A 158 -2.12 -11.81 -7.29
C LEU A 158 -0.95 -12.30 -6.43
N THR A 159 -1.15 -12.52 -5.14
CA THR A 159 -0.15 -13.14 -4.24
C THR A 159 0.07 -14.62 -4.56
N VAL A 160 -0.98 -15.39 -4.83
CA VAL A 160 -0.83 -16.79 -5.30
C VAL A 160 -0.13 -16.83 -6.66
N LEU A 161 -0.45 -15.90 -7.56
CA LEU A 161 0.22 -15.78 -8.86
C LEU A 161 1.70 -15.39 -8.72
N PHE A 162 2.04 -14.53 -7.75
CA PHE A 162 3.44 -14.25 -7.39
C PHE A 162 4.16 -15.55 -7.01
N MET A 163 3.59 -16.39 -6.14
CA MET A 163 4.22 -17.66 -5.73
C MET A 163 4.41 -18.63 -6.91
N ILE A 164 3.46 -18.67 -7.85
CA ILE A 164 3.58 -19.50 -9.07
C ILE A 164 4.74 -19.00 -9.95
N PHE A 165 4.84 -17.68 -10.18
CA PHE A 165 5.98 -17.11 -10.90
C PHE A 165 7.30 -17.23 -10.11
N GLN A 166 7.23 -17.24 -8.78
CA GLN A 166 8.37 -17.47 -7.91
C GLN A 166 8.90 -18.90 -8.10
N ILE A 167 8.04 -19.92 -8.21
CA ILE A 167 8.48 -21.29 -8.53
C ILE A 167 9.16 -21.34 -9.90
N GLY A 168 8.57 -20.72 -10.92
CA GLY A 168 9.14 -20.70 -12.28
C GLY A 168 10.50 -19.97 -12.37
N THR A 169 10.63 -18.82 -11.72
CA THR A 169 11.90 -18.06 -11.70
C THR A 169 12.95 -18.69 -10.78
N ASP A 170 12.55 -19.31 -9.67
CA ASP A 170 13.46 -20.06 -8.78
C ASP A 170 14.08 -21.24 -9.51
N PHE A 171 13.27 -21.98 -10.30
CA PHE A 171 13.75 -23.05 -11.17
C PHE A 171 14.79 -22.53 -12.18
N VAL A 172 14.49 -21.45 -12.91
CA VAL A 172 15.43 -20.84 -13.87
C VAL A 172 16.75 -20.41 -13.21
N PHE A 173 16.70 -19.77 -12.04
CA PHE A 173 17.91 -19.37 -11.29
C PHE A 173 18.65 -20.55 -10.60
N SER A 174 18.05 -21.74 -10.56
CA SER A 174 18.64 -22.95 -9.99
C SER A 174 19.18 -23.93 -11.05
N LEU A 175 18.98 -23.65 -12.34
CA LEU A 175 19.66 -24.38 -13.41
C LEU A 175 21.16 -24.10 -13.31
N ASN A 176 22.00 -25.14 -13.16
CA ASN A 176 23.45 -25.00 -12.94
C ASN A 176 24.11 -23.98 -13.88
N VAL A 177 23.84 -24.07 -15.19
CA VAL A 177 24.38 -23.14 -16.20
C VAL A 177 24.06 -21.67 -15.89
N VAL A 178 22.85 -21.37 -15.42
CA VAL A 178 22.42 -20.02 -15.05
C VAL A 178 22.98 -19.62 -13.68
N HIS A 179 22.93 -20.55 -12.72
CA HIS A 179 23.42 -20.34 -11.36
C HIS A 179 24.91 -20.01 -11.38
N ASP A 180 25.73 -20.89 -11.94
CA ASP A 180 27.19 -20.78 -11.97
C ASP A 180 27.63 -19.55 -12.77
N PHE A 181 26.97 -19.25 -13.90
CA PHE A 181 27.21 -18.02 -14.66
C PHE A 181 26.98 -16.77 -13.79
N LEU A 182 25.85 -16.69 -13.08
CA LEU A 182 25.54 -15.54 -12.23
C LEU A 182 26.45 -15.49 -10.99
N VAL A 183 26.82 -16.65 -10.40
CA VAL A 183 27.73 -16.76 -9.26
C VAL A 183 29.09 -16.17 -9.63
N ASN A 184 29.65 -16.64 -10.73
CA ASN A 184 30.99 -16.26 -11.18
C ASN A 184 31.02 -14.82 -11.71
N SER A 185 29.94 -14.34 -12.32
CA SER A 185 29.84 -12.95 -12.80
C SER A 185 29.64 -11.92 -11.67
N ILE A 186 29.03 -12.31 -10.55
CA ILE A 186 28.68 -11.41 -9.43
C ILE A 186 29.33 -11.92 -8.14
N ASN A 187 30.67 -11.81 -8.10
CA ASN A 187 31.46 -12.10 -6.92
C ASN A 187 32.24 -10.87 -6.42
N PHE A 188 32.06 -10.51 -5.15
CA PHE A 188 32.69 -9.34 -4.52
C PHE A 188 33.90 -9.68 -3.64
N GLY A 189 34.38 -10.93 -3.65
CA GLY A 189 35.62 -11.30 -2.96
C GLY A 189 36.02 -12.77 -3.11
N PRO A 190 37.02 -13.24 -2.36
CA PRO A 190 37.38 -14.65 -2.34
C PRO A 190 36.19 -15.50 -1.87
N GLU A 191 36.11 -16.75 -2.35
CA GLU A 191 35.06 -17.69 -1.97
C GLU A 191 34.87 -17.70 -0.45
N LEU A 192 33.63 -17.46 -0.02
CA LEU A 192 33.26 -17.29 1.38
C LEU A 192 33.41 -18.62 2.14
N LYS A 193 34.64 -18.94 2.55
CA LYS A 193 34.89 -19.99 3.55
C LYS A 193 34.09 -19.65 4.81
N PRO A 194 33.32 -20.61 5.37
CA PRO A 194 32.38 -20.33 6.45
C PRO A 194 33.03 -19.67 7.67
N ASP A 195 34.30 -19.97 7.93
CA ASP A 195 35.10 -19.51 9.08
C ASP A 195 35.58 -18.05 9.00
N HIS A 196 35.28 -17.33 7.90
CA HIS A 196 35.64 -15.92 7.74
C HIS A 196 34.44 -14.98 7.79
N ASP A 197 34.17 -14.53 9.01
CA ASP A 197 33.29 -13.40 9.32
C ASP A 197 33.84 -12.10 8.72
N THR A 198 33.42 -11.85 7.48
CA THR A 198 33.95 -10.79 6.62
C THR A 198 32.85 -9.77 6.33
N TRP A 199 33.20 -8.49 6.24
CA TRP A 199 32.30 -7.39 5.84
C TRP A 199 31.55 -7.65 4.51
N ILE A 200 32.10 -8.51 3.65
CA ILE A 200 31.48 -9.00 2.41
C ILE A 200 30.13 -9.69 2.68
N LYS A 201 29.97 -10.43 3.80
CA LYS A 201 28.66 -10.99 4.21
C LYS A 201 27.61 -9.87 4.38
N LEU A 202 27.99 -8.72 4.95
CA LEU A 202 27.09 -7.56 5.08
C LEU A 202 26.79 -6.90 3.73
N LEU A 203 27.77 -6.80 2.82
CA LEU A 203 27.54 -6.28 1.46
C LEU A 203 26.50 -7.14 0.73
N TYR A 204 26.66 -8.47 0.76
CA TYR A 204 25.66 -9.40 0.23
C TYR A 204 24.31 -9.25 0.94
N GLY A 205 24.27 -9.15 2.27
CA GLY A 205 23.03 -8.92 3.03
C GLY A 205 22.29 -7.64 2.61
N VAL A 206 23.00 -6.52 2.43
CA VAL A 206 22.46 -5.22 1.99
C VAL A 206 21.92 -5.30 0.55
N LEU A 207 22.68 -5.88 -0.38
CA LEU A 207 22.25 -6.03 -1.77
C LEU A 207 21.05 -6.97 -1.90
N GLY A 208 21.07 -8.09 -1.17
CA GLY A 208 19.95 -9.03 -1.09
C GLY A 208 18.69 -8.36 -0.53
N ALA A 209 18.82 -7.62 0.57
CA ALA A 209 17.73 -6.81 1.12
C ALA A 209 17.18 -5.82 0.08
N ALA A 210 18.04 -5.15 -0.68
CA ALA A 210 17.61 -4.15 -1.65
C ALA A 210 16.80 -4.73 -2.82
N PHE A 211 17.25 -5.85 -3.39
CA PHE A 211 16.50 -6.55 -4.44
C PHE A 211 15.19 -7.15 -3.89
N ILE A 212 15.24 -7.86 -2.75
CA ILE A 212 14.04 -8.45 -2.12
C ILE A 212 13.00 -7.37 -1.78
N ALA A 213 13.41 -6.27 -1.15
CA ALA A 213 12.54 -5.15 -0.80
C ALA A 213 11.91 -4.48 -2.04
N SER A 214 12.66 -4.41 -3.13
CA SER A 214 12.16 -3.89 -4.41
C SER A 214 11.12 -4.82 -5.03
N GLY A 215 11.34 -6.14 -4.98
CA GLY A 215 10.35 -7.15 -5.38
C GLY A 215 9.08 -7.09 -4.52
N ILE A 216 9.24 -6.99 -3.20
CA ILE A 216 8.13 -6.79 -2.25
C ILE A 216 7.35 -5.51 -2.63
N ALA A 217 7.99 -4.36 -2.69
CA ALA A 217 7.31 -3.10 -3.00
C ALA A 217 6.63 -3.11 -4.38
N LEU A 218 7.21 -3.74 -5.39
CA LEU A 218 6.62 -3.87 -6.72
C LEU A 218 5.37 -4.78 -6.72
N SER A 219 5.40 -5.90 -6.00
CA SER A 219 4.22 -6.77 -5.86
C SER A 219 3.06 -6.05 -5.15
N TRP A 220 3.36 -5.34 -4.06
CA TRP A 220 2.41 -4.51 -3.30
C TRP A 220 1.85 -3.33 -4.12
N LYS A 221 2.67 -2.69 -4.95
CA LYS A 221 2.25 -1.66 -5.92
C LYS A 221 1.33 -2.20 -7.02
N SER A 222 1.56 -3.45 -7.43
CA SER A 222 0.71 -4.18 -8.39
C SER A 222 -0.60 -4.67 -7.78
N GLY A 223 -0.70 -4.67 -6.44
CA GLY A 223 -1.89 -5.06 -5.69
C GLY A 223 -1.92 -6.52 -5.25
N GLY A 224 -0.80 -7.23 -5.32
CA GLY A 224 -0.56 -8.52 -4.66
C GLY A 224 0.51 -8.38 -3.56
N SER A 225 1.22 -9.45 -3.25
CA SER A 225 2.34 -9.46 -2.31
C SER A 225 3.25 -10.65 -2.53
N THR A 226 4.35 -10.76 -1.77
CA THR A 226 5.24 -11.94 -1.81
C THR A 226 4.69 -13.15 -1.06
N GLY A 227 3.66 -12.93 -0.23
CA GLY A 227 3.05 -13.95 0.61
C GLY A 227 3.65 -14.01 2.02
N GLY A 228 3.48 -15.16 2.66
CA GLY A 228 3.89 -15.40 4.03
C GLY A 228 3.24 -14.41 4.99
N THR A 229 4.08 -13.67 5.72
CA THR A 229 3.66 -12.63 6.65
C THR A 229 2.88 -11.50 5.98
N ASP A 230 2.99 -11.31 4.66
CA ASP A 230 2.29 -10.22 3.95
C ASP A 230 0.76 -10.33 4.03
N PHE A 231 0.20 -11.54 4.19
CA PHE A 231 -1.23 -11.71 4.46
C PHE A 231 -1.65 -11.06 5.79
N ILE A 232 -0.83 -11.24 6.83
CA ILE A 232 -1.04 -10.67 8.17
C ILE A 232 -0.82 -9.15 8.12
N VAL A 233 0.26 -8.70 7.45
CA VAL A 233 0.56 -7.28 7.24
C VAL A 233 -0.57 -6.59 6.48
N TYR A 234 -1.14 -7.19 5.44
CA TYR A 234 -2.27 -6.62 4.70
C TYR A 234 -3.50 -6.47 5.58
N TYR A 235 -3.87 -7.52 6.31
CA TYR A 235 -5.01 -7.53 7.22
C TYR A 235 -4.91 -6.42 8.29
N PHE A 236 -3.75 -6.32 8.97
CA PHE A 236 -3.56 -5.30 10.00
C PHE A 236 -3.35 -3.89 9.45
N SER A 237 -2.60 -3.71 8.36
CA SER A 237 -2.42 -2.36 7.76
C SER A 237 -3.73 -1.77 7.25
N THR A 238 -4.60 -2.60 6.67
CA THR A 238 -5.95 -2.18 6.24
C THR A 238 -6.85 -1.87 7.44
N LYS A 239 -6.91 -2.74 8.47
CA LYS A 239 -7.75 -2.49 9.65
C LYS A 239 -7.28 -1.29 10.50
N LEU A 240 -5.97 -1.12 10.68
CA LEU A 240 -5.39 -0.06 11.52
C LEU A 240 -5.14 1.24 10.76
N LYS A 241 -5.19 1.22 9.42
CA LYS A 241 -4.94 2.37 8.52
C LYS A 241 -3.58 3.03 8.80
N LYS A 242 -2.58 2.17 9.05
CA LYS A 242 -1.17 2.52 9.35
C LYS A 242 -0.30 2.23 8.13
N ASN A 243 0.85 2.88 8.07
CA ASN A 243 1.87 2.63 7.04
C ASN A 243 2.19 1.13 6.95
N VAL A 244 2.10 0.57 5.74
CA VAL A 244 2.38 -0.85 5.46
C VAL A 244 3.80 -1.22 5.90
N ALA A 245 4.80 -0.36 5.62
CA ALA A 245 6.17 -0.61 6.02
C ALA A 245 6.35 -0.70 7.54
N LEU A 246 5.59 0.08 8.33
CA LEU A 246 5.62 0.03 9.79
C LEU A 246 5.05 -1.30 10.31
N VAL A 247 3.89 -1.72 9.79
CA VAL A 247 3.26 -3.00 10.18
C VAL A 247 4.15 -4.18 9.76
N MET A 248 4.73 -4.11 8.56
CA MET A 248 5.70 -5.08 8.05
C MET A 248 6.94 -5.17 8.95
N SER A 249 7.48 -4.03 9.40
CA SER A 249 8.62 -3.99 10.31
C SER A 249 8.35 -4.74 11.62
N ILE A 250 7.23 -4.45 12.28
CA ILE A 250 6.85 -5.09 13.54
C ILE A 250 6.74 -6.61 13.35
N VAL A 251 6.01 -7.07 12.33
CA VAL A 251 5.85 -8.51 12.05
C VAL A 251 7.18 -9.17 11.68
N SER A 252 8.05 -8.48 10.94
CA SER A 252 9.36 -8.99 10.52
C SER A 252 10.34 -9.08 11.70
N ILE A 253 10.38 -8.09 12.59
CA ILE A 253 11.22 -8.11 13.80
C ILE A 253 10.77 -9.21 14.75
N THR A 254 9.46 -9.33 15.04
CA THR A 254 8.94 -10.39 15.92
C THR A 254 9.25 -11.79 15.38
N THR A 255 9.08 -12.01 14.08
CA THR A 255 9.40 -13.31 13.47
C THR A 255 10.90 -13.55 13.37
N ALA A 256 11.72 -12.53 13.09
CA ALA A 256 13.17 -12.64 13.09
C ALA A 256 13.70 -13.07 14.46
N ILE A 257 13.23 -12.47 15.56
CA ILE A 257 13.63 -12.86 16.93
C ILE A 257 13.34 -14.35 17.18
N VAL A 258 12.15 -14.82 16.78
CA VAL A 258 11.78 -16.25 16.92
C VAL A 258 12.72 -17.14 16.09
N PHE A 259 13.00 -16.80 14.83
CA PHE A 259 13.92 -17.59 14.01
C PHE A 259 15.37 -17.52 14.48
N LEU A 260 15.88 -16.37 14.95
CA LEU A 260 17.24 -16.27 15.47
C LEU A 260 17.45 -17.14 16.71
N VAL A 261 16.45 -17.24 17.60
CA VAL A 261 16.49 -18.18 18.74
C VAL A 261 16.52 -19.64 18.26
N ILE A 262 15.67 -20.00 17.30
CA ILE A 262 15.64 -21.36 16.74
C ILE A 262 16.98 -21.71 16.05
N PHE A 263 17.48 -20.84 15.18
CA PHE A 263 18.73 -21.04 14.46
C PHE A 263 19.94 -21.03 15.40
N GLY A 264 19.91 -20.27 16.49
CA GLY A 264 20.95 -20.33 17.53
C GLY A 264 21.04 -21.69 18.23
N ILE A 265 19.96 -22.47 18.25
CA ILE A 265 19.91 -23.84 18.80
C ILE A 265 20.31 -24.88 17.74
N PHE A 266 19.72 -24.82 16.55
CA PHE A 266 19.93 -25.83 15.50
C PHE A 266 21.21 -25.64 14.68
N GLN A 267 21.72 -24.42 14.58
CA GLN A 267 22.95 -24.08 13.86
C GLN A 267 23.75 -23.04 14.68
N PRO A 268 24.34 -23.43 15.83
CA PRO A 268 25.18 -22.54 16.62
C PRO A 268 26.42 -22.10 15.83
N HIS A 269 27.00 -20.95 16.17
CA HIS A 269 28.26 -20.50 15.55
C HIS A 269 29.39 -21.49 15.83
N PRO A 270 30.24 -21.79 14.84
CA PRO A 270 31.37 -22.70 15.01
C PRO A 270 32.39 -22.12 15.99
N ILE A 271 32.80 -22.92 16.96
CA ILE A 271 33.94 -22.59 17.83
C ILE A 271 35.20 -22.68 16.96
N THR A 272 35.92 -21.57 16.85
CA THR A 272 37.09 -21.41 15.97
C THR A 272 38.31 -21.09 16.83
N GLU A 273 39.53 -21.34 16.38
CA GLU A 273 40.75 -20.96 17.14
C GLU A 273 40.78 -19.47 17.53
N LYS A 274 40.21 -18.59 16.68
CA LYS A 274 40.05 -17.15 16.97
C LYS A 274 38.94 -16.82 17.96
N ASN A 275 37.96 -17.71 18.12
CA ASN A 275 36.77 -17.56 18.95
C ASN A 275 36.54 -18.84 19.77
N PRO A 276 37.34 -19.08 20.83
CA PRO A 276 37.28 -20.33 21.63
C PRO A 276 36.03 -20.43 22.53
N HIS A 277 35.20 -19.39 22.59
CA HIS A 277 33.97 -19.35 23.37
C HIS A 277 32.74 -19.36 22.44
N ARG A 278 31.59 -19.81 22.98
CA ARG A 278 30.32 -19.79 22.23
C ARG A 278 29.92 -18.36 21.87
N VAL A 279 29.88 -18.06 20.57
CA VAL A 279 29.38 -16.78 20.04
C VAL A 279 27.86 -16.85 19.92
N TYR A 280 27.15 -16.03 20.71
CA TYR A 280 25.69 -15.90 20.65
C TYR A 280 25.21 -14.86 19.64
N PHE A 281 26.07 -13.89 19.31
CA PHE A 281 25.80 -12.82 18.34
C PHE A 281 27.00 -12.70 17.41
N GLY A 282 26.85 -13.17 16.17
CA GLY A 282 27.88 -13.17 15.14
C GLY A 282 27.45 -12.38 13.91
N MET A 283 28.12 -12.62 12.78
CA MET A 283 27.81 -11.92 11.53
C MET A 283 26.41 -12.21 10.97
N ARG A 284 25.81 -13.36 11.32
CA ARG A 284 24.47 -13.77 10.89
C ARG A 284 23.36 -12.95 11.53
N GLU A 285 23.47 -12.66 12.82
CA GLU A 285 22.51 -11.81 13.53
C GLU A 285 22.67 -10.35 13.09
N LEU A 286 23.92 -9.90 12.86
CA LEU A 286 24.20 -8.57 12.32
C LEU A 286 23.70 -8.39 10.88
N SER A 287 23.94 -9.36 9.98
CA SER A 287 23.45 -9.33 8.59
C SER A 287 21.93 -9.34 8.55
N THR A 288 21.29 -10.14 9.41
CA THR A 288 19.83 -10.18 9.57
C THR A 288 19.26 -8.86 10.07
N PHE A 289 19.89 -8.21 11.05
CA PHE A 289 19.48 -6.88 11.51
C PHE A 289 19.62 -5.81 10.41
N VAL A 290 20.76 -5.79 9.71
CA VAL A 290 21.00 -4.86 8.58
C VAL A 290 20.00 -5.10 7.45
N TYR A 291 19.72 -6.36 7.10
CA TYR A 291 18.71 -6.76 6.12
C TYR A 291 17.33 -6.19 6.49
N LEU A 292 16.90 -6.32 7.75
CA LEU A 292 15.61 -5.79 8.21
C LEU A 292 15.51 -4.27 8.06
N VAL A 293 16.58 -3.54 8.43
CA VAL A 293 16.64 -2.07 8.31
C VAL A 293 16.58 -1.64 6.84
N VAL A 294 17.43 -2.21 5.98
CA VAL A 294 17.48 -1.89 4.55
C VAL A 294 16.15 -2.24 3.85
N ASN A 295 15.60 -3.41 4.15
CA ASN A 295 14.30 -3.84 3.62
C ASN A 295 13.17 -2.87 4.03
N ASN A 296 13.15 -2.43 5.29
CA ASN A 296 12.15 -1.47 5.73
C ASN A 296 12.27 -0.11 5.05
N LEU A 297 13.48 0.43 4.92
CA LEU A 297 13.74 1.71 4.26
C LEU A 297 13.27 1.69 2.80
N ILE A 298 13.59 0.63 2.06
CA ILE A 298 13.26 0.50 0.64
C ILE A 298 11.76 0.26 0.42
N VAL A 299 11.10 -0.59 1.21
CA VAL A 299 9.63 -0.76 1.14
C VAL A 299 8.91 0.56 1.50
N ASN A 300 9.39 1.29 2.51
CA ASN A 300 8.81 2.59 2.90
C ASN A 300 9.02 3.69 1.83
N LEU A 301 10.13 3.63 1.08
CA LEU A 301 10.43 4.54 -0.03
C LEU A 301 9.57 4.24 -1.27
N LEU A 302 9.51 2.97 -1.68
CA LEU A 302 8.86 2.53 -2.92
C LEU A 302 7.35 2.32 -2.77
N TYR A 303 6.87 2.00 -1.57
CA TYR A 303 5.44 1.78 -1.27
C TYR A 303 4.98 2.46 0.03
N PRO A 304 4.97 3.81 0.09
CA PRO A 304 4.49 4.59 1.24
C PRO A 304 2.95 4.60 1.37
N LYS A 305 2.29 3.43 1.29
CA LYS A 305 0.82 3.31 1.41
C LYS A 305 0.37 3.81 2.78
N TYR A 306 -0.73 4.57 2.80
CA TYR A 306 -1.27 5.27 3.98
C TYR A 306 -0.39 6.41 4.55
N LYS A 307 0.71 6.79 3.90
CA LYS A 307 1.44 8.04 4.23
C LYS A 307 0.55 9.24 3.90
N LYS A 308 0.37 10.12 4.87
CA LYS A 308 -0.49 11.32 4.78
C LYS A 308 0.34 12.56 4.49
N VAL A 309 -0.23 13.47 3.72
CA VAL A 309 0.38 14.73 3.33
C VAL A 309 -0.67 15.85 3.33
N LYS A 310 -0.24 17.07 3.64
CA LYS A 310 -1.04 18.27 3.43
C LYS A 310 -0.72 18.82 2.07
N LEU A 311 -1.71 18.83 1.18
CA LEU A 311 -1.67 19.47 -0.12
C LEU A 311 -2.13 20.91 0.06
N SER A 312 -1.29 21.86 -0.35
CA SER A 312 -1.52 23.29 -0.21
C SER A 312 -1.53 23.92 -1.59
N ILE A 313 -2.68 24.43 -2.00
CA ILE A 313 -2.98 24.86 -3.37
C ILE A 313 -3.21 26.37 -3.35
N SER A 314 -2.31 27.14 -3.95
CA SER A 314 -2.44 28.60 -4.09
C SER A 314 -2.81 28.98 -5.52
N CYS A 315 -3.86 29.77 -5.68
CA CYS A 315 -4.44 30.11 -6.97
C CYS A 315 -5.09 31.51 -6.96
N SER A 316 -5.08 32.22 -8.09
CA SER A 316 -5.76 33.51 -8.22
C SER A 316 -7.28 33.37 -8.32
N ASN A 317 -7.78 32.25 -8.88
CA ASN A 317 -9.22 31.98 -8.99
C ASN A 317 -9.59 30.62 -8.37
N PRO A 318 -10.27 30.60 -7.21
CA PRO A 318 -10.60 29.36 -6.51
C PRO A 318 -11.75 28.60 -7.17
N THR A 319 -12.59 29.26 -7.99
CA THR A 319 -13.77 28.61 -8.58
C THR A 319 -13.42 27.41 -9.45
N LYS A 320 -12.28 27.43 -10.16
CA LYS A 320 -11.79 26.29 -10.95
C LYS A 320 -11.42 25.08 -10.08
N VAL A 321 -10.69 25.32 -8.98
CA VAL A 321 -10.27 24.26 -8.05
C VAL A 321 -11.49 23.67 -7.32
N LEU A 322 -12.42 24.54 -6.88
CA LEU A 322 -13.66 24.12 -6.22
C LEU A 322 -14.63 23.42 -7.17
N ALA A 323 -14.68 23.82 -8.44
CA ALA A 323 -15.38 23.06 -9.47
C ALA A 323 -14.78 21.66 -9.53
N TYR A 324 -13.49 21.53 -9.84
CA TYR A 324 -12.78 20.24 -9.90
C TYR A 324 -13.05 19.34 -8.67
N PHE A 325 -12.96 19.87 -7.44
CA PHE A 325 -13.27 19.11 -6.21
C PHE A 325 -14.73 18.63 -6.14
N LYS A 326 -15.70 19.41 -6.61
CA LYS A 326 -17.11 18.96 -6.71
C LYS A 326 -17.26 17.81 -7.71
N LEU A 327 -16.55 17.86 -8.84
CA LEU A 327 -16.69 16.87 -9.92
C LEU A 327 -16.19 15.48 -9.54
N ILE A 328 -15.07 15.42 -8.83
CA ILE A 328 -14.51 14.17 -8.32
C ILE A 328 -15.20 13.69 -7.02
N ASN A 329 -16.22 14.42 -6.53
CA ASN A 329 -16.85 14.24 -5.22
C ASN A 329 -15.79 14.13 -4.11
N TYR A 330 -14.91 15.13 -4.02
CA TYR A 330 -13.72 15.09 -3.17
C TYR A 330 -14.05 14.77 -1.70
N TRP A 331 -13.38 13.75 -1.18
CA TRP A 331 -13.80 13.01 0.03
C TRP A 331 -13.03 13.36 1.31
N HIS A 332 -12.06 14.28 1.22
CA HIS A 332 -11.33 14.81 2.38
C HIS A 332 -11.78 16.22 2.71
N GLY A 333 -11.61 16.61 3.98
CA GLY A 333 -11.80 18.00 4.39
C GLY A 333 -10.79 18.93 3.72
N TYR A 334 -11.23 20.14 3.37
CA TYR A 334 -10.37 21.21 2.87
C TYR A 334 -10.79 22.55 3.47
N GLU A 335 -9.80 23.40 3.69
CA GLU A 335 -9.92 24.76 4.19
C GLU A 335 -9.66 25.74 3.03
N ILE A 336 -10.37 26.87 3.00
CA ILE A 336 -10.16 27.93 2.02
C ILE A 336 -9.86 29.22 2.79
N SER A 337 -8.75 29.88 2.45
CA SER A 337 -8.37 31.19 2.99
C SER A 337 -8.06 32.17 1.86
N SER A 338 -8.44 33.44 2.02
CA SER A 338 -7.90 34.53 1.20
C SER A 338 -6.63 35.06 1.86
N ILE A 339 -5.57 35.22 1.08
CA ILE A 339 -4.26 35.72 1.52
C ILE A 339 -3.76 36.79 0.54
N LYS A 340 -3.02 37.78 1.04
CA LYS A 340 -2.40 38.79 0.18
C LYS A 340 -1.02 38.32 -0.28
N SER A 341 -0.76 38.37 -1.59
CA SER A 341 0.53 38.03 -2.17
C SER A 341 1.58 39.09 -1.80
N GLY A 342 2.68 38.67 -1.17
CA GLY A 342 3.82 39.58 -0.89
C GLY A 342 4.57 40.04 -2.14
N TYR A 343 4.48 39.30 -3.25
CA TYR A 343 5.16 39.63 -4.51
C TYR A 343 4.32 40.55 -5.41
N SER A 344 3.03 40.23 -5.59
CA SER A 344 2.14 40.97 -6.50
C SER A 344 1.22 41.97 -5.82
N GLY A 345 1.11 41.94 -4.49
CA GLY A 345 0.13 42.73 -3.73
C GLY A 345 -1.33 42.29 -3.90
N ALA A 346 -1.64 41.40 -4.85
CA ALA A 346 -2.98 40.92 -5.16
C ALA A 346 -3.51 39.93 -4.11
N GLU A 347 -4.84 39.80 -4.02
CA GLU A 347 -5.47 38.69 -3.30
C GLU A 347 -5.27 37.36 -4.06
N VAL A 348 -4.94 36.33 -3.29
CA VAL A 348 -4.69 34.96 -3.76
C VAL A 348 -5.41 34.02 -2.79
N TYR A 349 -6.02 32.97 -3.32
CA TYR A 349 -6.72 31.99 -2.50
C TYR A 349 -5.84 30.78 -2.24
N LYS A 350 -5.80 30.37 -0.98
CA LYS A 350 -5.07 29.18 -0.52
C LYS A 350 -6.05 28.13 -0.02
N ILE A 351 -6.02 26.98 -0.67
CA ILE A 351 -6.85 25.81 -0.39
C ILE A 351 -5.95 24.73 0.21
N ASP A 352 -6.19 24.41 1.48
CA ASP A 352 -5.39 23.48 2.27
C ASP A 352 -6.19 22.20 2.55
N THR A 353 -5.66 21.03 2.20
CA THR A 353 -6.33 19.74 2.42
C THR A 353 -5.35 18.65 2.84
N VAL A 354 -5.78 17.71 3.70
CA VAL A 354 -4.98 16.54 4.06
C VAL A 354 -5.48 15.34 3.28
N CYS A 355 -4.58 14.70 2.53
CA CYS A 355 -4.86 13.56 1.68
C CYS A 355 -3.75 12.49 1.83
N LEU A 356 -3.88 11.39 1.10
CA LEU A 356 -2.89 10.32 1.04
C LEU A 356 -1.88 10.61 -0.08
N LEU A 357 -0.61 10.26 0.15
CA LEU A 357 0.48 10.54 -0.78
C LEU A 357 0.23 9.95 -2.19
N PHE A 358 -0.45 8.80 -2.29
CA PHE A 358 -0.81 8.20 -3.58
C PHE A 358 -1.96 8.91 -4.32
N GLU A 359 -2.76 9.73 -3.63
CA GLU A 359 -3.82 10.54 -4.27
C GLU A 359 -3.22 11.82 -4.89
N THR A 360 -2.15 12.39 -4.31
CA THR A 360 -1.60 13.69 -4.72
C THR A 360 -1.18 13.77 -6.18
N ARG A 361 -0.56 12.72 -6.74
CA ARG A 361 -0.05 12.74 -8.13
C ARG A 361 -1.18 13.04 -9.12
N ASN A 362 -2.28 12.30 -9.02
CA ASN A 362 -3.44 12.48 -9.89
C ASN A 362 -4.05 13.88 -9.67
N ILE A 363 -4.28 14.26 -8.41
CA ILE A 363 -4.84 15.59 -8.06
C ILE A 363 -3.98 16.74 -8.62
N ILE A 364 -2.65 16.62 -8.60
CA ILE A 364 -1.73 17.64 -9.14
C ILE A 364 -1.79 17.67 -10.68
N GLU A 365 -1.78 16.52 -11.34
CA GLU A 365 -1.88 16.41 -12.81
C GLU A 365 -3.22 16.96 -13.33
N ASP A 366 -4.32 16.63 -12.66
CA ASP A 366 -5.66 17.09 -13.01
C ASP A 366 -5.82 18.61 -12.75
N LEU A 367 -5.36 19.11 -11.59
CA LEU A 367 -5.39 20.55 -11.28
C LEU A 367 -4.53 21.37 -12.24
N LYS A 368 -3.33 20.89 -12.60
CA LYS A 368 -2.46 21.56 -13.59
C LYS A 368 -3.06 21.56 -14.99
N SER A 369 -3.91 20.59 -15.31
CA SER A 369 -4.66 20.53 -16.58
C SER A 369 -5.84 21.52 -16.61
N VAL A 370 -6.46 21.79 -15.45
CA VAL A 370 -7.57 22.76 -15.31
C VAL A 370 -7.05 24.20 -15.20
N ASP A 371 -5.95 24.42 -14.48
CA ASP A 371 -5.30 25.72 -14.35
C ASP A 371 -3.77 25.58 -14.19
N PRO A 372 -2.99 25.84 -15.26
CA PRO A 372 -1.54 25.76 -15.22
C PRO A 372 -0.87 26.70 -14.21
N THR A 373 -1.50 27.82 -13.84
CA THR A 373 -0.91 28.85 -12.97
C THR A 373 -0.94 28.49 -11.48
N VAL A 374 -1.69 27.44 -11.10
CA VAL A 374 -1.84 27.01 -9.71
C VAL A 374 -0.48 26.60 -9.14
N TRP A 375 -0.14 27.15 -7.98
CA TRP A 375 1.04 26.75 -7.20
C TRP A 375 0.63 25.67 -6.19
N ILE A 376 1.35 24.55 -6.14
CA ILE A 376 1.00 23.43 -5.25
C ILE A 376 2.22 23.00 -4.44
N THR A 377 2.07 22.97 -3.11
CA THR A 377 3.07 22.48 -2.16
C THR A 377 2.56 21.24 -1.44
N VAL A 378 3.42 20.23 -1.28
CA VAL A 378 3.10 18.98 -0.56
C VAL A 378 3.93 18.91 0.72
N TYR A 379 3.27 19.00 1.88
CA TYR A 379 3.90 18.90 3.20
C TYR A 379 3.72 17.50 3.80
N PRO A 380 4.78 16.86 4.34
CA PRO A 380 4.63 15.61 5.07
C PRO A 380 3.87 15.83 6.40
N ILE A 381 2.91 14.96 6.70
CA ILE A 381 2.15 15.01 7.96
C ILE A 381 2.57 13.84 8.86
N THR A 382 3.02 14.14 10.08
CA THR A 382 3.47 13.15 11.07
C THR A 382 2.30 12.45 11.77
N LYS A 383 1.25 13.20 12.13
CA LYS A 383 0.08 12.70 12.87
C LYS A 383 -1.19 13.42 12.43
N VAL A 384 -2.28 12.67 12.35
CA VAL A 384 -3.65 13.19 12.20
C VAL A 384 -4.48 12.57 13.32
N VAL A 385 -5.30 13.38 13.99
CA VAL A 385 -6.23 12.96 15.06
C VAL A 385 -7.63 13.34 14.61
N GLY A 386 -8.57 12.39 14.69
CA GLY A 386 -9.94 12.54 14.17
C GLY A 386 -10.29 11.48 13.12
N SER A 387 -11.50 11.58 12.55
CA SER A 387 -11.95 10.74 11.44
C SER A 387 -11.25 11.15 10.13
N PHE A 388 -10.67 10.17 9.43
CA PHE A 388 -9.98 10.39 8.16
C PHE A 388 -10.42 9.35 7.13
N ASN A 389 -10.96 9.79 6.00
CA ASN A 389 -11.41 8.88 4.95
C ASN A 389 -10.22 8.23 4.23
N THR A 390 -10.39 6.98 3.82
CA THR A 390 -9.36 6.08 3.29
C THR A 390 -9.91 5.14 2.21
N GLN A 391 -11.21 5.19 1.95
CA GLN A 391 -11.96 4.26 1.09
C GLN A 391 -11.35 4.14 -0.32
N TYR A 392 -10.91 5.26 -0.90
CA TYR A 392 -10.40 5.32 -2.29
C TYR A 392 -8.96 4.80 -2.47
N VAL A 393 -8.25 4.45 -1.40
CA VAL A 393 -6.95 3.74 -1.46
C VAL A 393 -7.10 2.23 -1.16
N GLU A 394 -8.34 1.78 -0.90
CA GLU A 394 -8.70 0.37 -0.69
C GLU A 394 -9.35 -0.25 -1.96
N SER A 395 -9.93 0.57 -2.85
CA SER A 395 -10.52 0.22 -4.16
C SER A 395 -9.48 -0.07 -5.25
#